data_AF-A0A261FW00-F1
#
_entry.id   AF-A0A261FW00-F1
#
_cell.length_a   1.000
_cell.length_b   1.000
_cell.length_c   1.000
_cell.angle_alpha   90.00
_cell.angle_beta   90.00
_cell.angle_gamma   90.00
#
_symmetry.space_group_name_H-M   'P 1'
#
loop_
_entity.id
_entity.type
_entity.pdbx_description
1 polymer ?
#
loop_
_entity_poly.entity_id
_entity_poly.type
_entity_poly.pdbx_seq_one_letter_code
_entity_poly.pdbx_strand_id
1 'polypeptide(L)' 'MTPPMETIYAGVDTHTDTHTLALLDWRGRPLATRTFPTDAAGYEALAGMLPDPSRVV' A
#
# COMPACT_ATOMS: atom_id res chain seq x y z
N MET A 1 -4.61 -10.46 19.00
CA MET A 1 -3.65 -10.95 17.99
C MET A 1 -2.67 -9.82 17.72
N THR A 2 -1.41 -9.96 18.14
CA THR A 2 -0.39 -8.94 17.89
C THR A 2 0.30 -9.29 16.57
N PRO A 3 0.19 -8.46 15.52
CA PRO A 3 0.91 -8.71 14.27
C PRO A 3 2.42 -8.76 14.52
N PRO A 4 3.19 -9.56 13.77
CA PRO A 4 4.64 -9.52 13.85
C PRO A 4 5.12 -8.09 13.57
N MET A 5 6.21 -7.67 14.22
CA MET A 5 6.70 -6.28 14.16
C MET A 5 7.09 -5.82 12.73
N GLU A 6 7.16 -6.75 11.78
CA GLU A 6 7.48 -6.51 10.38
C GLU A 6 6.23 -6.42 9.48
N THR A 7 5.02 -6.53 10.05
CA THR A 7 3.77 -6.43 9.28
C THR A 7 3.61 -5.01 8.73
N ILE A 8 3.39 -4.92 7.42
CA ILE A 8 3.02 -3.69 6.72
C ILE A 8 1.56 -3.81 6.30
N TYR A 9 0.78 -2.78 6.62
CA TYR A 9 -0.59 -2.64 6.16
C TYR A 9 -0.63 -1.71 4.95
N ALA A 10 -1.25 -2.16 3.86
CA ALA A 10 -1.49 -1.35 2.68
C ALA A 10 -2.98 -0.99 2.60
N GLY A 11 -3.29 0.30 2.73
CA GLY A 11 -4.62 0.84 2.47
C GLY A 11 -4.66 1.52 1.10
N VAL A 12 -5.67 1.22 0.29
CA VAL A 12 -5.89 1.89 -1.00
C VAL A 12 -7.23 2.63 -0.94
N ASP A 13 -7.17 3.94 -1.09
CA ASP A 13 -8.33 4.80 -1.28
C ASP A 13 -8.58 4.99 -2.78
N THR A 14 -9.78 4.64 -3.24
CA THR A 14 -10.11 4.52 -4.68
C THR A 14 -11.07 5.64 -5.10
N HIS A 15 -10.68 6.41 -6.11
CA HIS A 15 -11.53 7.38 -6.80
C HIS A 15 -11.52 7.11 -8.31
N THR A 16 -12.42 7.77 -9.04
CA THR A 16 -12.57 7.58 -10.49
C THR A 16 -11.27 7.83 -11.25
N ASP A 17 -10.53 8.87 -10.86
CA ASP A 17 -9.35 9.34 -11.61
C ASP A 17 -8.03 9.04 -10.89
N THR A 18 -8.11 8.69 -9.60
CA THR A 18 -6.92 8.44 -8.78
C THR A 18 -7.10 7.32 -7.77
N HIS A 19 -5.99 6.69 -7.43
CA HIS A 19 -5.85 5.74 -6.33
C HIS A 19 -4.75 6.24 -5.38
N THR A 20 -5.03 6.31 -4.09
CA THR A 20 -4.02 6.69 -3.09
C THR A 20 -3.65 5.49 -2.23
N LEU A 21 -2.39 5.08 -2.29
CA LEU A 21 -1.80 4.07 -1.42
C LEU A 21 -1.26 4.73 -0.14
N ALA A 22 -1.60 4.16 1.01
CA ALA A 22 -0.97 4.42 2.29
C ALA A 22 -0.37 3.12 2.84
N LEU A 23 0.93 3.11 3.12
CA LEU A 23 1.63 2.03 3.79
C LEU A 23 1.86 2.40 5.25
N LEU A 24 1.44 1.53 6.17
CA LEU A 24 1.58 1.71 7.61
C LEU A 24 2.34 0.54 8.22
N ASP A 25 3.10 0.79 9.29
CA ASP A 25 3.61 -0.29 10.13
C ASP A 25 2.52 -0.85 11.07
N TRP A 26 2.89 -1.89 11.82
CA TRP A 26 1.99 -2.54 12.76
C TRP A 26 1.43 -1.66 13.89
N ARG A 27 2.02 -0.49 14.13
CA ARG A 27 1.58 0.51 15.13
C ARG A 27 0.74 1.61 14.49
N GLY A 28 0.44 1.49 13.19
CA GLY A 28 -0.30 2.49 12.41
C GLY A 28 0.54 3.72 12.01
N ARG A 29 1.87 3.66 12.12
CA ARG A 29 2.74 4.79 11.71
C ARG A 29 2.91 4.81 10.19
N PRO A 30 2.78 5.96 9.53
CA PRO A 30 2.98 6.06 8.08
C PRO A 30 4.41 5.73 7.67
N LEU A 31 4.56 4.84 6.68
CA LEU A 31 5.80 4.49 6.02
C LEU A 31 5.92 5.17 4.65
N ALA A 32 4.82 5.22 3.90
CA ALA A 32 4.75 5.92 2.62
C ALA A 32 3.30 6.26 2.25
N THR A 33 3.12 7.33 1.50
CA THR A 33 1.85 7.68 0.84
C THR A 33 2.14 8.10 -0.59
N ARG A 34 1.34 7.61 -1.54
CA ARG A 34 1.45 8.00 -2.95
C ARG A 34 0.11 7.90 -3.67
N THR A 35 -0.17 8.86 -4.53
CA THR A 35 -1.34 8.88 -5.41
C THR A 35 -0.93 8.52 -6.84
N PHE A 36 -1.74 7.71 -7.50
CA PHE A 36 -1.55 7.20 -8.86
C PHE A 36 -2.79 7.53 -9.72
N PRO A 37 -2.63 7.80 -11.02
CA PRO A 37 -3.77 7.90 -11.94
C PRO A 37 -4.45 6.53 -12.12
N THR A 38 -5.71 6.51 -12.55
CA THR A 38 -6.46 5.28 -12.87
C THR A 38 -6.22 4.76 -14.30
N ASP A 39 -5.04 5.01 -14.87
CA ASP A 39 -4.60 4.44 -16.14
C ASP A 39 -3.70 3.20 -15.92
N ALA A 40 -3.39 2.49 -17.01
CA ALA A 40 -2.58 1.27 -16.94
C ALA A 40 -1.20 1.49 -16.28
N ALA A 41 -0.55 2.63 -16.54
CA ALA A 41 0.74 2.94 -15.93
C ALA A 41 0.60 3.20 -14.42
N GLY A 42 -0.50 3.84 -14.01
CA GLY A 42 -0.83 4.06 -12.61
C GLY A 42 -1.10 2.76 -11.84
N TYR A 43 -1.80 1.80 -12.44
CA TYR A 43 -2.01 0.48 -11.84
C TYR A 43 -0.70 -0.30 -11.69
N GLU A 44 0.15 -0.34 -12.71
CA GLU A 44 1.46 -0.99 -12.64
C GLU A 44 2.36 -0.35 -11.56
N ALA A 45 2.37 0.98 -11.50
CA ALA A 45 3.14 1.71 -10.50
C ALA A 45 2.62 1.49 -9.07
N LEU A 46 1.30 1.39 -8.88
CA LEU A 46 0.70 1.05 -7.59
C LEU A 46 1.06 -0.37 -7.17
N ALA A 47 0.89 -1.35 -8.07
CA ALA A 47 1.19 -2.75 -7.81
C ALA A 47 2.68 -2.96 -7.47
N GLY A 48 3.58 -2.29 -8.20
CA GLY A 48 5.02 -2.35 -7.94
C GLY A 48 5.45 -1.70 -6.62
N MET A 49 4.59 -0.89 -5.99
CA MET A 49 4.85 -0.30 -4.68
C MET A 49 4.29 -1.14 -3.52
N LEU A 50 3.41 -2.11 -3.79
CA LEU A 50 2.90 -3.01 -2.76
C LEU A 50 4.03 -3.94 -2.28
N PRO A 51 4.20 -4.11 -0.96
CA PRO A 51 5.11 -5.12 -0.42
C PRO A 51 4.73 -6.51 -0.92
N ASP A 52 5.72 -7.39 -1.08
CA ASP A 52 5.48 -8.79 -1.44
C ASP A 52 4.56 -9.46 -0.40
N PRO A 53 3.32 -9.83 -0.79
CA PRO A 53 2.35 -10.40 0.14
C PRO A 53 2.71 -11.83 0.56
N SER A 54 3.69 -12.47 -0.09
CA SER A 54 4.21 -13.78 0.31
C SER A 54 5.24 -13.69 1.44
N ARG A 55 5.71 -12.49 1.77
CA ARG A 55 6.71 -12.23 2.80
C ARG A 55 6.10 -12.02 4.20
N VAL A 56 4.98 -12.69 4.48
CA VAL A 56 4.40 -12.74 5.83
C VAL A 56 5.16 -13.83 6.60
N VAL A 57 6.00 -13.41 7.54
CA VAL A 57 6.78 -14.28 8.45
C VAL A 57 5.89 -14.97 9.47
#